data_AF-A0A2T2W6V4-F1
#
_entry.id   AF-A0A2T2W6V4-F1
#
_cell.length_a   1.000
_cell.length_b   1.000
_cell.length_c   1.000
_cell.angle_alpha   90.00
_cell.angle_beta   90.00
_cell.angle_gamma   90.00
#
_symmetry.space_group_name_H-M   'P 1'
#
loop_
_entity.id
_entity.type
_entity.pdbx_description
1 polymer ?
#
loop_
_entity_poly.entity_id
_entity_poly.type
_entity_poly.pdbx_seq_one_letter_code
_entity_poly.pdbx_strand_id
1 'polypeptide(L)' 'DIDGTTYPLRPHLGFYTQPLSFIGLPVISVPIHRPGHLPVGVQLIAAPYQEALLFRVAAWLAERGVVR' A
#
# COMPACT_ATOMS: atom_id res chain seq x y z
N ASP A 1 7.63 17.40 4.38
CA ASP A 1 9.09 17.35 4.30
C ASP A 1 9.50 15.89 4.28
N ILE A 2 10.27 15.47 3.28
CA ILE A 2 10.89 14.13 3.18
C ILE A 2 12.36 14.40 2.88
N ASP A 3 13.26 13.90 3.72
CA ASP A 3 14.72 14.10 3.61
C ASP A 3 15.14 15.58 3.45
N GLY A 4 14.49 16.49 4.20
CA GLY A 4 14.78 17.93 4.16
C GLY A 4 14.24 18.66 2.92
N THR A 5 13.46 17.96 2.08
CA THR A 5 12.82 18.54 0.90
C THR A 5 11.31 18.69 1.12
N THR A 6 10.81 19.91 0.92
CA THR A 6 9.38 20.20 1.02
C THR A 6 8.67 19.83 -0.28
N TYR A 7 7.94 18.72 -0.25
CA TYR A 7 7.10 18.28 -1.37
C TYR A 7 5.65 18.80 -1.25
N PRO A 8 5.03 19.25 -2.35
CA PRO A 8 3.61 19.62 -2.34
C PRO A 8 2.74 18.39 -2.08
N LEU A 9 2.06 18.37 -0.93
CA LEU A 9 1.39 17.18 -0.39
C LEU A 9 0.32 16.58 -1.32
N ARG A 10 -0.46 17.42 -2.00
CA ARG A 10 -1.64 17.03 -2.79
C ARG A 10 -1.32 16.21 -4.05
N PRO A 11 -0.41 16.63 -4.94
CA PRO A 11 -0.06 15.81 -6.11
C PRO A 11 0.64 14.50 -5.71
N HIS A 12 1.51 14.50 -4.70
CA HIS A 12 2.31 13.32 -4.34
C HIS A 12 1.52 12.20 -3.63
N LEU A 13 0.41 12.52 -2.93
CA LEU A 13 -0.45 11.52 -2.29
C LEU A 13 -1.22 10.64 -3.30
N GLY A 14 -1.52 11.16 -4.49
CA GLY A 14 -2.35 10.50 -5.50
C GLY A 14 -1.56 9.71 -6.56
N PHE A 15 -0.27 9.93 -6.71
CA PHE A 15 0.52 9.39 -7.83
C PHE A 15 0.48 7.86 -7.93
N TYR A 16 0.48 7.17 -6.78
CA TYR A 16 0.49 5.71 -6.71
C TYR A 16 -0.89 5.07 -6.54
N THR A 17 -1.95 5.86 -6.44
CA THR A 17 -3.33 5.39 -6.19
C THR A 17 -4.30 5.78 -7.31
N GLN A 18 -4.08 6.92 -7.99
CA GLN A 18 -4.93 7.40 -9.07
C GLN A 18 -4.92 6.52 -10.32
N PRO A 19 -3.78 6.01 -10.85
CA PRO A 19 -3.80 5.21 -12.07
C PRO A 19 -4.58 3.89 -11.93
N LEU A 20 -4.53 3.28 -10.75
CA LEU A 20 -5.13 1.97 -10.46
C LEU A 20 -6.61 2.08 -10.05
N SER A 21 -6.94 3.08 -9.23
CA SER A 21 -8.35 3.36 -8.88
C SER A 21 -9.15 3.79 -10.10
N PHE A 22 -8.51 4.49 -11.05
CA PHE A 22 -9.16 4.93 -12.29
C PHE A 22 -9.60 3.77 -13.19
N ILE A 23 -8.87 2.66 -13.21
CA ILE A 23 -9.22 1.45 -13.98
C ILE A 23 -10.01 0.42 -13.16
N GLY A 24 -10.38 0.76 -11.92
CA GLY A 24 -11.26 -0.06 -11.08
C GLY A 24 -10.62 -1.35 -10.55
N LEU A 25 -9.29 -1.45 -10.49
CA LEU A 25 -8.64 -2.62 -9.90
C LEU A 25 -8.79 -2.60 -8.37
N PRO A 26 -9.06 -3.76 -7.73
CA PRO A 26 -9.07 -3.86 -6.28
C PRO A 26 -7.65 -3.70 -5.73
N VAL A 27 -7.53 -2.91 -4.65
CA VAL A 27 -6.26 -2.61 -3.98
C VAL A 27 -6.45 -2.60 -2.46
N ILE A 28 -5.49 -3.14 -1.71
CA ILE A 28 -5.37 -2.98 -0.25
C ILE A 28 -3.96 -2.50 0.09
N SER A 29 -3.84 -1.58 1.05
CA SER A 29 -2.54 -1.13 1.57
C SER A 29 -2.23 -1.84 2.89
N VAL A 30 -1.05 -2.45 2.98
CA VAL A 30 -0.56 -3.15 4.18
C VAL A 30 0.70 -2.46 4.72
N PRO A 31 0.83 -2.29 6.05
CA PRO A 31 2.00 -1.68 6.64
C PRO A 31 3.15 -2.69 6.73
N ILE A 32 4.34 -2.31 6.29
CA ILE A 32 5.58 -3.05 6.52
C ILE A 32 6.35 -2.37 7.64
N HIS A 33 6.46 -3.07 8.76
CA HIS A 33 7.19 -2.58 9.92
C HIS A 33 8.70 -2.69 9.69
N ARG A 34 9.42 -1.58 9.87
CA ARG A 34 10.88 -1.52 9.75
C ARG A 34 11.45 -1.05 11.09
N PRO A 35 12.10 -1.93 11.87
CA PRO A 35 12.64 -1.56 13.18
C PRO A 35 13.57 -0.34 13.08
N GLY A 36 13.36 0.66 13.95
CA GLY A 36 14.14 1.90 13.96
C GLY A 36 13.81 2.91 12.85
N HIS A 37 12.82 2.62 12.00
CA HIS A 37 12.41 3.49 10.90
C HIS A 37 10.88 3.66 10.86
N LEU A 38 10.41 4.66 10.12
CA LEU A 38 8.98 4.81 9.84
C LEU A 38 8.47 3.61 9.00
N PRO A 39 7.26 3.09 9.28
CA PRO A 39 6.67 2.02 8.49
C PRO A 39 6.40 2.50 7.05
N VAL A 40 6.42 1.57 6.10
CA VAL A 40 6.11 1.84 4.70
C VAL A 40 4.81 1.13 4.34
N GLY A 41 3.89 1.84 3.68
CA GLY A 41 2.69 1.24 3.10
C GLY A 41 3.03 0.54 1.78
N VAL A 42 2.67 -0.73 1.65
CA VAL A 42 2.77 -1.49 0.41
C VAL A 42 1.37 -1.76 -0.13
N GLN A 43 1.14 -1.47 -1.40
CA GLN A 43 -0.14 -1.75 -2.05
C GLN A 43 -0.12 -3.12 -2.70
N LEU A 44 -1.08 -3.97 -2.33
CA LEU A 44 -1.38 -5.22 -3.01
C LEU A 44 -2.51 -4.96 -4.01
N ILE A 45 -2.30 -5.36 -5.26
CA ILE A 45 -3.23 -5.11 -6.37
C ILE A 45 -3.60 -6.47 -6.96
N ALA A 46 -4.89 -6.68 -7.20
CA ALA A 46 -5.38 -7.89 -7.86
C ALA A 46 -6.12 -7.56 -9.16
N ALA A 47 -6.40 -8.59 -9.95
CA ALA A 47 -7.30 -8.50 -11.09
C ALA A 47 -8.73 -8.10 -10.61
N PRO A 48 -9.60 -7.58 -11.51
CA PRO A 48 -10.97 -7.20 -11.14
C PRO A 48 -11.72 -8.31 -10.40
N TYR A 49 -12.51 -7.92 -9.39
CA TYR A 49 -13.39 -8.81 -8.58
C TYR A 49 -12.67 -9.87 -7.73
N GLN A 50 -11.37 -9.67 -7.44
CA GLN A 50 -10.56 -10.59 -6.65
C GLN A 50 -10.16 -10.04 -5.27
N GLU A 51 -11.03 -9.29 -4.61
CA GLU A 51 -10.81 -8.75 -3.27
C GLU A 51 -10.51 -9.85 -2.24
N ALA A 52 -11.14 -11.03 -2.39
CA ALA A 52 -10.87 -12.18 -1.55
C ALA A 52 -9.41 -12.65 -1.63
N LEU A 53 -8.77 -12.54 -2.80
CA LEU A 53 -7.35 -12.87 -2.96
C LEU A 53 -6.46 -11.88 -2.20
N LEU A 54 -6.79 -10.59 -2.26
CA LEU A 54 -6.07 -9.55 -1.52
C LEU A 54 -6.09 -9.81 -0.02
N PHE A 55 -7.26 -10.11 0.55
CA PHE A 55 -7.38 -10.44 1.97
C PHE A 55 -6.62 -11.71 2.35
N ARG A 56 -6.64 -12.75 1.50
CA ARG A 56 -5.85 -13.98 1.73
C ARG A 56 -4.35 -13.70 1.76
N VAL A 57 -3.84 -12.91 0.82
CA VAL A 57 -2.42 -12.54 0.79
C VAL A 57 -2.06 -11.66 1.99
N ALA A 58 -2.90 -10.68 2.35
CA ALA A 58 -2.68 -9.85 3.52
C ALA A 58 -2.64 -10.67 4.82
N ALA A 59 -3.58 -11.60 5.00
CA ALA A 59 -3.58 -12.52 6.15
C ALA A 59 -2.33 -13.41 6.20
N TRP A 60 -1.94 -13.98 5.06
CA TRP A 60 -0.74 -14.81 4.92
C TRP A 60 0.55 -14.05 5.27
N LEU A 61 0.61 -12.76 4.92
CA LEU A 61 1.72 -11.86 5.29
C LEU A 61 1.71 -11.52 6.79
N ALA A 62 0.53 -11.34 7.38
CA ALA A 62 0.37 -11.02 8.80
C ALA A 62 0.80 -12.19 9.67
N GLU A 63 0.40 -13.42 9.31
CA GLU A 63 0.81 -14.66 9.99
C GLU A 63 2.33 -14.86 9.98
N ARG A 64 3.02 -14.34 8.96
CA ARG A 64 4.50 -14.37 8.86
C ARG A 64 5.18 -13.20 9.53
N GLY A 65 4.43 -12.28 10.13
CA GLY A 65 4.95 -11.07 10.77
C GLY A 65 5.54 -10.05 9.79
N VAL A 66 5.27 -10.19 8.48
CA VAL A 66 5.74 -9.26 7.44
C VAL A 66 4.96 -7.96 7.51
N VAL A 67 3.65 -8.05 7.75
CA VAL A 67 2.78 -6.90 8.00
C VAL A 67 2.33 -6.92 9.46
N ARG A 68 2.55 -5.83 10.19
CA ARG A 68 2.21 -5.65 11.61
C ARG A 68 2.27 -4.18 12.01
#